data_AF-A0A8T4ZTT3-F1
#
_entry.id   AF-A0A8T4ZTT3-F1
#
_cell.length_a   1.000
_cell.length_b   1.000
_cell.length_c   1.000
_cell.angle_alpha   90.00
_cell.angle_beta   90.00
_cell.angle_gamma   90.00
#
_symmetry.space_group_name_H-M   'P 1'
#
loop_
_entity.id
_entity.type
_entity.pdbx_description
1 polymer ?
#
loop_
_entity_poly.entity_id
_entity_poly.type
_entity_poly.pdbx_seq_one_letter_code
_entity_poly.pdbx_strand_id
1 'polypeptide(L)'
;MYELNFAIDMVEEQLVKGNLRWLANFSEIRKDYTIGDVTFPLYAYGSLQEKGFFLSKIFSALVTPRYKIHLLIYTEQNFDPKLVRKLVLACKGKFGSEDWIFLGLVQKEAFQKATKEAIANTADKNVGIVAYSLASKERVTSENVLGKGLAKQLKLTEARFEAFDLPNYLKSFTITFFLVVLFLVFLTISGIQNIVNPLSLLIAIVVSLLVGHRLYRTRYHTVLSMDGKGFQLWEGKTVKEGKWADFSDVAIYVTPKRETCLRLYSKNGNIDLPLSRTGLSRKETYSIIKRLVKRGVEAE
;
A
#
# COMPACT_ATOMS: atom_id res chain seq x y z
N MET A 1 -21.60 1.66 -7.00
CA MET A 1 -21.55 0.56 -6.01
C MET A 1 -20.30 -0.30 -6.18
N TYR A 2 -20.08 -1.02 -7.28
CA TYR A 2 -18.93 -1.95 -7.39
C TYR A 2 -17.54 -1.30 -7.30
N GLU A 3 -17.32 -0.13 -7.92
CA GLU A 3 -16.02 0.59 -7.83
C GLU A 3 -15.74 1.13 -6.43
N LEU A 4 -16.81 1.48 -5.70
CA LEU A 4 -16.73 1.92 -4.31
C LEU A 4 -16.36 0.74 -3.41
N ASN A 5 -16.99 -0.42 -3.62
CA ASN A 5 -16.63 -1.65 -2.91
C ASN A 5 -15.20 -2.08 -3.21
N PHE A 6 -14.73 -1.92 -4.45
CA PHE A 6 -13.33 -2.17 -4.79
C PHE A 6 -12.39 -1.25 -4.01
N ALA A 7 -12.67 0.06 -3.95
CA ALA A 7 -11.86 0.98 -3.15
C ALA A 7 -11.80 0.55 -1.67
N ILE A 8 -12.91 0.07 -1.10
CA ILE A 8 -12.96 -0.47 0.26
C ILE A 8 -12.09 -1.72 0.40
N ASP A 9 -12.25 -2.70 -0.48
CA ASP A 9 -11.46 -3.95 -0.47
C ASP A 9 -9.95 -3.65 -0.57
N MET A 10 -9.57 -2.63 -1.35
CA MET A 10 -8.17 -2.20 -1.47
C MET A 10 -7.63 -1.55 -0.19
N VAL A 11 -8.42 -0.69 0.48
CA VAL A 11 -8.01 -0.09 1.76
C VAL A 11 -7.90 -1.15 2.84
N GLU A 12 -8.83 -2.11 2.88
CA GLU A 12 -8.79 -3.23 3.81
C GLU A 12 -7.50 -4.04 3.65
N GLU A 13 -7.14 -4.42 2.41
CA GLU A 13 -5.90 -5.16 2.16
C GLU A 13 -4.66 -4.34 2.59
N GLN A 14 -4.64 -3.03 2.32
CA GLN A 14 -3.55 -2.15 2.78
C GLN A 14 -3.44 -2.11 4.31
N LEU A 15 -4.55 -2.14 5.03
CA LEU A 15 -4.58 -2.21 6.49
C LEU A 15 -4.04 -3.54 7.01
N VAL A 16 -4.53 -4.67 6.45
CA VAL A 16 -4.12 -6.03 6.85
C VAL A 16 -2.62 -6.23 6.63
N LYS A 17 -2.06 -5.69 5.55
CA LYS A 17 -0.61 -5.76 5.26
C LYS A 17 0.23 -4.80 6.09
N GLY A 18 -0.40 -3.85 6.79
CA GLY A 18 0.31 -2.85 7.58
C GLY A 18 0.95 -1.74 6.74
N ASN A 19 0.49 -1.51 5.51
CA ASN A 19 0.98 -0.41 4.67
C ASN A 19 0.64 0.96 5.27
N LEU A 20 -0.38 1.02 6.14
CA LEU A 20 -0.80 2.20 6.87
C LEU A 20 -0.20 2.28 8.30
N ARG A 21 0.84 1.50 8.62
CA ARG A 21 1.54 1.55 9.92
C ARG A 21 2.09 2.93 10.27
N TRP A 22 2.43 3.74 9.26
CA TRP A 22 2.86 5.12 9.44
C TRP A 22 1.74 6.06 9.92
N LEU A 23 0.47 5.68 9.78
CA LEU A 23 -0.67 6.39 10.37
C LEU A 23 -0.93 5.91 11.79
N ALA A 24 -1.04 4.59 11.96
CA ALA A 24 -1.29 3.95 13.24
C ALA A 24 -0.95 2.46 13.18
N ASN A 25 -0.70 1.88 14.34
CA ASN A 25 -0.70 0.45 14.51
C ASN A 25 -2.14 -0.04 14.72
N PHE A 26 -2.82 -0.39 13.62
CA PHE A 26 -4.20 -0.89 13.64
C PHE A 26 -4.25 -2.29 14.23
N SER A 27 -5.06 -2.49 15.26
CA SER A 27 -5.24 -3.77 15.94
C SER A 27 -6.58 -4.45 15.67
N GLU A 28 -7.56 -3.70 15.18
CA GLU A 28 -8.88 -4.24 14.88
C GLU A 28 -9.43 -3.62 13.59
N ILE A 29 -10.00 -4.44 12.72
CA ILE A 29 -10.68 -4.03 11.49
C ILE A 29 -12.09 -4.63 11.54
N ARG A 30 -13.11 -3.81 11.28
CA ARG A 30 -14.52 -4.21 11.22
C ARG A 30 -15.14 -3.76 9.92
N LYS A 31 -15.96 -4.61 9.33
CA LYS A 31 -16.85 -4.24 8.22
C LYS A 31 -18.20 -3.77 8.76
N ASP A 32 -18.87 -2.93 7.98
CA ASP A 32 -20.24 -2.48 8.23
C ASP A 32 -20.44 -1.94 9.66
N TYR A 33 -19.52 -1.08 10.09
CA TYR A 33 -19.52 -0.53 11.44
C TYR A 33 -20.49 0.64 11.58
N THR A 34 -21.52 0.48 12.39
CA THR A 34 -22.56 1.50 12.59
C THR A 34 -22.22 2.49 13.70
N ILE A 35 -22.34 3.79 13.40
CA ILE A 35 -22.27 4.89 14.35
C ILE A 35 -23.53 5.74 14.20
N GLY A 36 -24.42 5.68 15.19
CA GLY A 36 -25.72 6.35 15.12
C GLY A 36 -26.55 5.79 13.97
N ASP A 37 -26.87 6.64 13.00
CA ASP A 37 -27.64 6.30 11.80
C ASP A 37 -26.76 6.15 10.54
N VAL A 38 -25.44 6.09 10.70
CA VAL A 38 -24.48 5.93 9.61
C VAL A 38 -23.76 4.59 9.73
N THR A 39 -23.77 3.81 8.66
CA THR A 39 -22.97 2.58 8.56
C THR A 39 -21.74 2.82 7.71
N PHE A 40 -20.56 2.63 8.29
CA PHE A 40 -19.28 2.72 7.60
C PHE A 40 -18.88 1.35 7.08
N PRO A 41 -18.71 1.18 5.74
CA PRO A 41 -18.29 -0.09 5.16
C PRO A 41 -16.99 -0.65 5.73
N LEU A 42 -16.07 0.22 6.16
CA LEU A 42 -14.80 -0.17 6.78
C LEU A 42 -14.47 0.74 7.96
N TYR A 43 -14.17 0.11 9.09
CA TYR A 43 -13.68 0.74 10.30
C TYR A 43 -12.41 0.03 10.75
N ALA A 44 -11.38 0.80 11.12
CA ALA A 44 -10.18 0.27 11.75
C ALA A 44 -9.82 1.07 13.00
N TYR A 45 -9.44 0.34 14.04
CA TYR A 45 -9.02 0.87 15.33
C TYR A 45 -7.54 0.58 15.57
N GLY A 46 -6.81 1.57 16.06
CA GLY A 46 -5.40 1.45 16.37
C GLY A 46 -4.90 2.45 17.40
N SER A 47 -3.58 2.46 17.59
CA SER A 47 -2.90 3.45 18.42
C SER A 47 -1.51 3.76 17.84
N LEU A 48 -0.89 4.83 18.35
CA LEU A 48 0.49 5.17 18.03
C LEU A 48 1.51 4.31 18.78
N GLN A 49 1.06 3.44 19.69
CA GLN A 49 1.98 2.63 20.48
C GLN A 49 2.53 1.46 19.67
N GLU A 50 3.86 1.39 19.64
CA GLU A 50 4.60 0.29 19.06
C GLU A 50 4.35 -0.99 19.89
N LYS A 51 3.96 -2.07 19.21
CA LYS A 51 3.85 -3.42 19.80
C LYS A 51 5.10 -4.27 19.49
N GLY A 52 6.24 -3.63 19.25
CA GLY A 52 7.49 -4.28 18.86
C GLY A 52 8.28 -4.91 20.02
N PHE A 53 9.58 -5.11 19.82
CA PHE A 53 10.50 -5.68 20.80
C PHE A 53 10.47 -4.95 22.16
N PHE A 54 10.82 -5.65 23.24
CA PHE A 54 10.65 -5.19 24.63
C PHE A 54 11.16 -3.76 24.88
N LEU A 55 12.31 -3.39 24.31
CA LEU A 55 12.89 -2.05 24.43
C LEU A 55 12.11 -0.98 23.66
N SER A 56 11.61 -1.28 22.46
CA SER A 56 10.77 -0.33 21.71
C SER A 56 9.42 -0.13 22.38
N LYS A 57 8.90 -1.16 23.05
CA LYS A 57 7.67 -1.08 23.85
C LYS A 57 7.81 -0.18 25.07
N ILE A 58 8.93 -0.26 25.80
CA ILE A 58 9.20 0.61 26.96
C ILE A 58 9.36 2.06 26.51
N PHE A 59 10.15 2.31 25.45
CA PHE A 59 10.34 3.66 24.92
C PHE A 59 9.00 4.25 24.44
N SER A 60 8.20 3.46 23.72
CA SER A 60 6.87 3.90 23.27
C SER A 60 5.91 4.14 24.45
N ALA A 61 5.95 3.33 25.50
CA ALA A 61 5.10 3.53 26.67
C ALA A 61 5.40 4.83 27.45
N LEU A 62 6.66 5.29 27.42
CA LEU A 62 7.10 6.51 28.10
C LEU A 62 6.96 7.78 27.26
N VAL A 63 7.23 7.69 25.95
CA VAL A 63 7.40 8.87 25.09
C VAL A 63 6.19 9.13 24.19
N THR A 64 5.46 8.09 23.77
CA THR A 64 4.32 8.27 22.85
C THR A 64 3.02 8.54 23.61
N PRO A 65 2.32 9.65 23.32
CA PRO A 65 1.00 9.91 23.88
C PRO A 65 0.01 8.81 23.51
N ARG A 66 -0.90 8.48 24.44
CA ARG A 66 -1.88 7.39 24.32
C ARG A 66 -3.08 7.76 23.44
N TYR A 67 -2.83 8.35 22.29
CA TYR A 67 -3.90 8.67 21.34
C TYR A 67 -4.45 7.38 20.74
N LYS A 68 -5.78 7.24 20.82
CA LYS A 68 -6.51 6.23 20.06
C LYS A 68 -6.77 6.76 18.67
N ILE A 69 -6.63 5.88 17.69
CA ILE A 69 -6.79 6.24 16.28
C ILE A 69 -7.94 5.42 15.71
N HIS A 70 -8.85 6.12 15.05
CA HIS A 70 -10.01 5.56 14.37
C HIS A 70 -9.93 5.92 12.90
N LEU A 71 -9.85 4.93 12.01
CA LEU A 71 -9.94 5.11 10.58
C LEU A 71 -11.30 4.61 10.10
N LEU A 72 -12.04 5.46 9.39
CA LEU A 72 -13.34 5.15 8.86
C LEU A 72 -13.35 5.45 7.36
N ILE A 73 -13.82 4.49 6.56
CA ILE A 73 -14.05 4.70 5.14
C ILE A 73 -15.55 4.74 4.90
N TYR A 74 -16.01 5.78 4.21
CA TYR A 74 -17.39 5.92 3.77
C TYR A 74 -17.43 6.15 2.27
N THR A 75 -18.41 5.53 1.61
CA THR A 75 -18.54 5.59 0.16
C THR A 75 -19.95 6.02 -0.24
N GLU A 76 -20.05 6.93 -1.21
CA GLU A 76 -21.33 7.44 -1.69
C GLU A 76 -21.28 7.72 -3.19
N GLN A 77 -22.42 7.90 -3.86
CA GLN A 77 -22.41 8.36 -5.25
C GLN A 77 -21.95 9.82 -5.36
N ASN A 78 -22.47 10.68 -4.47
CA ASN A 78 -22.16 12.11 -4.41
C ASN A 78 -22.25 12.62 -2.96
N PHE A 79 -21.22 13.33 -2.48
CA PHE A 79 -21.22 13.96 -1.17
C PHE A 79 -21.76 15.39 -1.20
N ASP A 80 -22.78 15.65 -0.37
CA ASP A 80 -23.22 17.00 0.03
C ASP A 80 -22.44 17.46 1.28
N PRO A 81 -22.04 18.75 1.39
CA PRO A 81 -21.58 19.36 2.64
C PRO A 81 -22.34 18.94 3.91
N LYS A 82 -23.68 18.80 3.83
CA LYS A 82 -24.50 18.35 4.96
C LYS A 82 -24.15 16.92 5.40
N LEU A 83 -23.92 16.03 4.44
CA LEU A 83 -23.54 14.65 4.70
C LEU A 83 -22.14 14.60 5.33
N VAL A 84 -21.17 15.35 4.79
CA VAL A 84 -19.82 15.44 5.38
C VAL A 84 -19.89 15.90 6.83
N ARG A 85 -20.67 16.96 7.12
CA ARG A 85 -20.87 17.45 8.49
C ARG A 85 -21.52 16.40 9.39
N LYS A 86 -22.54 15.68 8.90
CA LYS A 86 -23.19 14.59 9.63
C LYS A 86 -22.19 13.49 9.99
N LEU A 87 -21.34 13.06 9.07
CA LEU A 87 -20.31 12.04 9.30
C LEU A 87 -19.32 12.48 10.39
N VAL A 88 -18.84 13.73 10.30
CA VAL A 88 -17.92 14.29 11.30
C VAL A 88 -18.57 14.34 12.68
N LEU A 89 -19.80 14.83 12.78
CA LEU A 89 -20.53 14.90 14.05
C LEU A 89 -20.82 13.52 14.63
N ALA A 90 -21.19 12.54 13.81
CA ALA A 90 -21.42 11.17 14.24
C ALA A 90 -20.14 10.55 14.85
N CYS A 91 -18.98 10.74 14.20
CA CYS A 91 -17.71 10.27 14.71
C CYS A 91 -17.33 10.95 16.03
N LYS A 92 -17.49 12.28 16.10
CA LYS A 92 -17.20 13.06 17.33
C LYS A 92 -18.12 12.70 18.50
N GLY A 93 -19.37 12.35 18.23
CA GLY A 93 -20.30 11.91 19.27
C GLY A 93 -19.97 10.53 19.82
N LYS A 94 -19.25 9.70 19.05
CA LYS A 94 -18.92 8.32 19.40
C LYS A 94 -17.55 8.16 20.05
N PHE A 95 -16.55 8.90 19.58
CA PHE A 95 -15.16 8.78 20.00
C PHE A 95 -14.78 9.89 21.00
N GLY A 96 -13.71 9.67 21.76
CA GLY A 96 -13.26 10.63 22.78
C GLY A 96 -12.77 11.94 22.18
N SER A 97 -12.79 13.02 22.97
CA SER A 97 -12.34 14.34 22.52
C SER A 97 -10.87 14.38 22.14
N GLU A 98 -10.04 13.49 22.68
CA GLU A 98 -8.61 13.37 22.40
C GLU A 98 -8.28 12.31 21.34
N ASP A 99 -9.29 11.59 20.82
CA ASP A 99 -9.08 10.54 19.84
C ASP A 99 -8.88 11.14 18.45
N TRP A 100 -7.97 10.57 17.66
CA TRP A 100 -7.75 10.99 16.28
C TRP A 100 -8.65 10.20 15.34
N ILE A 101 -9.41 10.93 14.53
CA ILE A 101 -10.37 10.37 13.59
C ILE A 101 -9.88 10.65 12.17
N PHE A 102 -9.60 9.60 11.42
CA PHE A 102 -9.30 9.64 10.00
C PHE A 102 -10.53 9.21 9.22
N LEU A 103 -11.05 10.10 8.36
CA LEU A 103 -12.20 9.84 7.49
C LEU A 103 -11.75 9.80 6.03
N GLY A 104 -11.81 8.62 5.44
CA GLY A 104 -11.66 8.41 4.00
C GLY A 104 -13.03 8.44 3.32
N LEU A 105 -13.26 9.40 2.44
CA LEU A 105 -14.50 9.54 1.68
C LEU A 105 -14.23 9.16 0.22
N VAL A 106 -14.99 8.23 -0.35
CA VAL A 106 -14.86 7.87 -1.77
C VAL A 106 -16.19 8.11 -2.46
N GLN A 107 -16.20 8.94 -3.50
CA GLN A 107 -17.37 9.16 -4.33
C GLN A 107 -17.14 8.81 -5.79
N LYS A 108 -18.22 8.46 -6.49
CA LYS A 108 -18.17 8.14 -7.91
C LYS A 108 -18.06 9.39 -8.77
N GLU A 109 -18.87 10.40 -8.48
CA GLU A 109 -18.98 11.62 -9.28
C GLU A 109 -17.89 12.65 -8.95
N ALA A 110 -17.79 13.71 -9.75
CA ALA A 110 -16.89 14.83 -9.48
C ALA A 110 -17.36 15.66 -8.28
N PHE A 111 -16.43 16.19 -7.48
CA PHE A 111 -16.77 17.00 -6.32
C PHE A 111 -17.35 18.35 -6.73
N GLN A 112 -18.48 18.72 -6.13
CA GLN A 112 -19.01 20.08 -6.20
C GLN A 112 -18.14 21.03 -5.37
N LYS A 113 -18.04 22.30 -5.80
CA LYS A 113 -17.20 23.31 -5.13
C LYS A 113 -17.51 23.45 -3.63
N ALA A 114 -18.80 23.47 -3.27
CA ALA A 114 -19.25 23.56 -1.89
C ALA A 114 -18.77 22.37 -1.03
N THR A 115 -18.77 21.15 -1.58
CA THR A 115 -18.26 19.95 -0.88
C THR A 115 -16.75 20.04 -0.66
N LYS A 116 -16.00 20.57 -1.65
CA LYS A 116 -14.56 20.75 -1.51
C LYS A 116 -14.22 21.72 -0.39
N GLU A 117 -14.90 22.86 -0.36
CA GLU A 117 -14.73 23.89 0.66
C GLU A 117 -15.12 23.36 2.05
N ALA A 118 -16.21 22.59 2.16
CA ALA A 118 -16.62 21.98 3.42
C ALA A 118 -15.57 21.00 3.98
N ILE A 119 -14.92 20.22 3.11
CA ILE A 119 -13.86 19.29 3.52
C ILE A 119 -12.59 20.05 3.89
N ALA A 120 -12.13 20.99 3.04
CA ALA A 120 -10.92 21.76 3.26
C ALA A 120 -10.99 22.57 4.57
N ASN A 121 -12.11 23.26 4.79
CA ASN A 121 -12.38 24.12 5.95
C ASN A 121 -12.85 23.35 7.19
N THR A 122 -12.58 22.04 7.29
CA THR A 122 -12.87 21.28 8.50
C THR A 122 -12.02 21.85 9.65
N ALA A 123 -12.67 22.61 10.54
CA ALA A 123 -12.01 23.33 11.63
C ALA A 123 -11.52 22.41 12.76
N ASP A 124 -11.96 21.16 12.80
CA ASP A 124 -11.60 20.24 13.86
C ASP A 124 -10.16 19.72 13.69
N LYS A 125 -9.33 19.93 14.71
CA LYS A 125 -7.93 19.47 14.73
C LYS A 125 -7.80 17.95 14.90
N ASN A 126 -8.82 17.28 15.44
CA ASN A 126 -8.80 15.84 15.75
C ASN A 126 -9.47 15.00 14.66
N VAL A 127 -9.99 15.62 13.59
CA VAL A 127 -10.63 14.94 12.47
C VAL A 127 -9.91 15.24 11.16
N GLY A 128 -9.13 14.29 10.64
CA GLY A 128 -8.52 14.37 9.32
C GLY A 128 -9.41 13.75 8.24
N ILE A 129 -9.75 14.52 7.20
CA ILE A 129 -10.60 14.05 6.10
C ILE A 129 -9.79 14.00 4.80
N VAL A 130 -9.91 12.89 4.08
CA VAL A 130 -9.43 12.75 2.71
C VAL A 130 -10.58 12.24 1.87
N ALA A 131 -10.95 13.00 0.85
CA ALA A 131 -12.01 12.64 -0.07
C ALA A 131 -11.45 12.42 -1.47
N TYR A 132 -11.96 11.39 -2.15
CA TYR A 132 -11.55 11.01 -3.49
C TYR A 132 -12.74 10.88 -4.43
N SER A 133 -12.60 11.41 -5.65
CA SER A 133 -13.59 11.32 -6.73
C SER A 133 -13.08 10.37 -7.81
N LEU A 134 -13.80 9.27 -8.05
CA LEU A 134 -13.45 8.28 -9.08
C LEU A 134 -13.56 8.86 -10.50
N ALA A 135 -14.53 9.75 -10.76
CA ALA A 135 -14.74 10.35 -12.07
C ALA A 135 -13.65 11.37 -12.44
N SER A 136 -13.36 12.32 -11.56
CA SER A 136 -12.39 13.39 -11.83
C SER A 136 -10.95 13.02 -11.45
N LYS A 137 -10.74 11.87 -10.80
CA LYS A 137 -9.48 11.47 -10.15
C LYS A 137 -8.94 12.50 -9.17
N GLU A 138 -9.81 13.39 -8.70
CA GLU A 138 -9.45 14.49 -7.83
C GLU A 138 -9.46 14.05 -6.37
N ARG A 139 -8.50 14.56 -5.61
CA ARG A 139 -8.41 14.37 -4.17
C ARG A 139 -8.55 15.70 -3.46
N VAL A 140 -9.42 15.73 -2.45
CA VAL A 140 -9.63 16.88 -1.56
C VAL A 140 -9.28 16.46 -0.15
N THR A 141 -8.62 17.33 0.59
CA THR A 141 -8.08 17.02 1.93
C THR A 141 -8.40 18.15 2.89
N SER A 142 -8.72 17.83 4.15
CA SER A 142 -8.80 18.84 5.19
C SER A 142 -7.42 19.50 5.40
N GLU A 143 -7.39 20.81 5.64
CA GLU A 143 -6.12 21.57 5.73
C GLU A 143 -5.32 21.32 7.01
N ASN A 144 -5.88 20.54 7.94
CA ASN A 144 -5.24 20.14 9.19
C ASN A 144 -4.17 19.05 9.00
N VAL A 145 -3.37 18.83 10.06
CA VAL A 145 -2.23 17.88 10.06
C VAL A 145 -2.70 16.45 9.79
N LEU A 146 -3.84 16.05 10.36
CA LEU A 146 -4.39 14.71 10.18
C LEU A 146 -4.84 14.46 8.74
N GLY A 147 -5.52 15.42 8.10
CA GLY A 147 -5.92 15.33 6.69
C GLY A 147 -4.72 15.20 5.75
N LYS A 148 -3.69 16.04 5.95
CA LYS A 148 -2.44 15.97 5.18
C LYS A 148 -1.69 14.65 5.40
N GLY A 149 -1.64 14.18 6.65
CA GLY A 149 -1.03 12.88 7.00
C GLY A 149 -1.75 11.71 6.35
N LEU A 150 -3.09 11.68 6.44
CA LEU A 150 -3.93 10.68 5.80
C LEU A 150 -3.73 10.69 4.28
N ALA A 151 -3.70 11.87 3.65
CA ALA A 151 -3.56 12.00 2.20
C ALA A 151 -2.23 11.47 1.68
N LYS A 152 -1.16 11.58 2.48
CA LYS A 152 0.16 11.08 2.12
C LYS A 152 0.21 9.56 2.11
N GLN A 153 -0.50 8.91 3.03
CA GLN A 153 -0.43 7.47 3.26
C GLN A 153 -1.54 6.70 2.54
N LEU A 154 -2.75 7.25 2.47
CA LEU A 154 -3.91 6.63 1.86
C LEU A 154 -4.01 6.99 0.37
N LYS A 155 -3.50 6.11 -0.48
CA LYS A 155 -3.65 6.20 -1.95
C LYS A 155 -4.87 5.38 -2.38
N LEU A 156 -6.00 6.06 -2.54
CA LEU A 156 -7.32 5.45 -2.76
C LEU A 156 -7.56 4.90 -4.17
N THR A 157 -6.73 5.24 -5.17
CA THR A 157 -6.94 4.79 -6.57
C THR A 157 -5.88 3.93 -7.17
N GLU A 158 -4.73 3.87 -6.55
CA GLU A 158 -3.65 3.02 -6.98
C GLU A 158 -3.18 2.26 -5.77
N ALA A 159 -3.56 1.01 -5.71
CA ALA A 159 -3.03 0.12 -4.70
C ALA A 159 -1.69 -0.39 -5.21
N ARG A 160 -0.64 0.25 -4.68
CA ARG A 160 0.74 -0.15 -4.93
C ARG A 160 1.14 -1.21 -3.91
N PHE A 161 1.38 -2.41 -4.41
CA PHE A 161 1.85 -3.56 -3.65
C PHE A 161 3.32 -3.81 -3.96
N GLU A 162 4.12 -3.75 -2.91
CA GLU A 162 5.53 -4.09 -2.95
C GLU A 162 5.87 -4.87 -1.67
N ALA A 163 6.64 -5.93 -1.82
CA ALA A 163 7.22 -6.65 -0.70
C ALA A 163 8.73 -6.72 -0.88
N PHE A 164 9.44 -6.85 0.24
CA PHE A 164 10.87 -7.09 0.19
C PHE A 164 11.13 -8.55 -0.23
N ASP A 165 11.58 -8.72 -1.47
CA ASP A 165 11.95 -10.02 -2.03
C ASP A 165 13.36 -10.40 -1.58
N LEU A 166 13.43 -11.07 -0.44
CA LEU A 166 14.68 -11.52 0.17
C LEU A 166 15.50 -12.43 -0.78
N PRO A 167 14.92 -13.42 -1.49
CA PRO A 167 15.65 -14.22 -2.47
C PRO A 167 16.36 -13.37 -3.55
N ASN A 168 15.65 -12.43 -4.19
CA ASN A 168 16.25 -11.59 -5.23
C ASN A 168 17.24 -10.57 -4.66
N TYR A 169 17.02 -10.08 -3.44
CA TYR A 169 18.01 -9.26 -2.75
C TYR A 169 19.30 -10.04 -2.45
N LEU A 170 19.19 -11.26 -1.92
CA LEU A 170 20.33 -12.14 -1.65
C LEU A 170 21.11 -12.43 -2.93
N LYS A 171 20.41 -12.67 -4.04
CA LYS A 171 21.05 -12.82 -5.35
C LYS A 171 21.89 -11.59 -5.72
N SER A 172 21.33 -10.39 -5.59
CA SER A 172 22.07 -9.15 -5.85
C SER A 172 23.27 -9.00 -4.92
N PHE A 173 23.09 -9.25 -3.62
CA PHE A 173 24.14 -9.21 -2.62
C PHE A 173 25.28 -10.18 -2.97
N THR A 174 24.98 -11.45 -3.25
CA THR A 174 25.99 -12.47 -3.56
C THR A 174 26.76 -12.13 -4.82
N ILE A 175 26.10 -11.63 -5.88
CA ILE A 175 26.79 -11.20 -7.11
C ILE A 175 27.76 -10.06 -6.80
N THR A 176 27.30 -9.04 -6.07
CA THR A 176 28.15 -7.91 -5.70
C THR A 176 29.31 -8.34 -4.82
N PHE A 177 29.06 -9.16 -3.81
CA PHE A 177 30.08 -9.67 -2.90
C PHE A 177 31.13 -10.49 -3.64
N PHE A 178 30.69 -11.39 -4.51
CA PHE A 178 31.59 -12.19 -5.34
C PHE A 178 32.47 -11.31 -6.23
N LEU A 179 31.91 -10.27 -6.88
CA LEU A 179 32.68 -9.35 -7.70
C LEU A 179 33.71 -8.55 -6.90
N VAL A 180 33.34 -8.08 -5.70
CA VAL A 180 34.27 -7.36 -4.81
C VAL A 180 35.40 -8.28 -4.35
N VAL A 181 35.09 -9.52 -3.96
CA VAL A 181 36.10 -10.51 -3.57
C VAL A 181 37.02 -10.84 -4.74
N LEU A 182 36.47 -11.06 -5.94
CA LEU A 182 37.26 -11.32 -7.14
C LEU A 182 38.20 -10.15 -7.46
N PHE A 183 37.73 -8.91 -7.28
CA PHE A 183 38.56 -7.72 -7.42
C PHE A 183 39.69 -7.67 -6.37
N LEU A 184 39.42 -8.00 -5.10
CA LEU A 184 40.47 -8.07 -4.06
C LEU A 184 41.52 -9.16 -4.37
N VAL A 185 41.08 -10.31 -4.88
CA VAL A 185 41.97 -11.40 -5.33
C VAL A 185 42.82 -10.93 -6.51
N PHE A 186 42.20 -10.25 -7.48
CA PHE A 186 42.93 -9.67 -8.61
C PHE A 186 44.03 -8.70 -8.16
N LEU A 187 43.72 -7.77 -7.24
CA LEU A 187 44.72 -6.83 -6.70
C LEU A 187 45.87 -7.54 -5.98
N THR A 188 45.56 -8.64 -5.29
CA THR A 188 46.58 -9.47 -4.62
C THR A 188 47.51 -10.12 -5.64
N ILE A 189 46.96 -10.67 -6.73
CA ILE A 189 47.74 -11.26 -7.83
C ILE A 189 48.57 -10.18 -8.56
N SER A 190 48.06 -8.95 -8.67
CA SER A 190 48.79 -7.80 -9.23
C SER A 190 49.92 -7.27 -8.35
N GLY A 191 50.21 -7.91 -7.22
CA GLY A 191 51.36 -7.59 -6.37
C GLY A 191 51.07 -6.68 -5.19
N ILE A 192 49.81 -6.31 -4.95
CA ILE A 192 49.44 -5.54 -3.75
C ILE A 192 49.18 -6.50 -2.60
N GLN A 193 50.19 -6.64 -1.72
CA GLN A 193 50.13 -7.55 -0.59
C GLN A 193 49.20 -7.02 0.53
N ASN A 194 48.73 -7.92 1.40
CA ASN A 194 47.91 -7.64 2.58
C ASN A 194 46.53 -6.98 2.31
N ILE A 195 46.09 -6.91 1.05
CA ILE A 195 44.75 -6.42 0.71
C ILE A 195 43.65 -7.37 1.18
N VAL A 196 43.85 -8.69 1.06
CA VAL A 196 42.89 -9.69 1.54
C VAL A 196 43.16 -9.99 3.01
N ASN A 197 42.46 -9.27 3.88
CA ASN A 197 42.49 -9.45 5.33
C ASN A 197 41.06 -9.41 5.92
N PRO A 198 40.83 -9.81 7.19
CA PRO A 198 39.49 -9.82 7.76
C PRO A 198 38.75 -8.47 7.69
N LEU A 199 39.46 -7.36 7.84
CA LEU A 199 38.88 -6.01 7.73
C LEU A 199 38.39 -5.73 6.30
N SER A 200 39.17 -6.08 5.28
CA SER A 200 38.80 -5.93 3.87
C SER A 200 37.55 -6.72 3.50
N LEU A 201 37.36 -7.90 4.09
CA LEU A 201 36.17 -8.73 3.89
C LEU A 201 34.94 -8.14 4.59
N LEU A 202 35.11 -7.57 5.79
CA LEU A 202 34.03 -6.82 6.45
C LEU A 202 33.60 -5.61 5.61
N ILE A 203 34.56 -4.87 5.06
CA ILE A 203 34.28 -3.76 4.14
C ILE A 203 33.55 -4.28 2.89
N ALA A 204 33.99 -5.41 2.32
CA ALA A 204 33.33 -6.02 1.17
C ALA A 204 31.88 -6.41 1.47
N ILE A 205 31.59 -6.93 2.67
CA ILE A 205 30.21 -7.21 3.10
C ILE A 205 29.38 -5.92 3.13
N VAL A 206 29.87 -4.86 3.77
CA VAL A 206 29.15 -3.57 3.87
C VAL A 206 28.91 -2.97 2.48
N VAL A 207 29.92 -2.93 1.62
CA VAL A 207 29.80 -2.46 0.24
C VAL A 207 28.76 -3.29 -0.52
N SER A 208 28.75 -4.60 -0.31
CA SER A 208 27.82 -5.51 -0.98
C SER A 208 26.38 -5.36 -0.51
N LEU A 209 26.16 -5.02 0.76
CA LEU A 209 24.84 -4.67 1.26
C LEU A 209 24.32 -3.40 0.56
N LEU A 210 25.13 -2.35 0.49
CA LEU A 210 24.74 -1.08 -0.12
C LEU A 210 24.52 -1.17 -1.63
N VAL A 211 25.53 -1.70 -2.35
CA VAL A 211 25.49 -1.83 -3.80
C VAL A 211 24.51 -2.93 -4.23
N GLY A 212 24.44 -4.03 -3.49
CA GLY A 212 23.46 -5.10 -3.70
C GLY A 212 22.02 -4.60 -3.54
N HIS A 213 21.74 -3.75 -2.55
CA HIS A 213 20.43 -3.11 -2.41
C HIS A 213 20.08 -2.23 -3.62
N ARG A 214 21.03 -1.42 -4.10
CA ARG A 214 20.83 -0.58 -5.29
C ARG A 214 20.60 -1.43 -6.55
N LEU A 215 21.36 -2.51 -6.73
CA LEU A 215 21.19 -3.44 -7.84
C LEU A 215 19.84 -4.16 -7.78
N TYR A 216 19.44 -4.61 -6.60
CA TYR A 216 18.12 -5.19 -6.34
C TYR A 216 17.00 -4.23 -6.75
N ARG A 217 17.03 -2.97 -6.27
CA ARG A 217 16.01 -1.98 -6.57
C ARG A 217 15.88 -1.68 -8.07
N THR A 218 17.00 -1.71 -8.78
CA THR A 218 17.04 -1.34 -10.21
C THR A 218 16.72 -2.49 -11.15
N ARG A 219 16.91 -3.75 -10.75
CA ARG A 219 16.77 -4.91 -11.64
C ARG A 219 15.73 -5.94 -11.25
N TYR A 220 15.43 -6.11 -9.97
CA TYR A 220 14.62 -7.24 -9.50
C TYR A 220 13.44 -6.83 -8.64
N HIS A 221 13.47 -5.62 -8.06
CA HIS A 221 12.38 -5.16 -7.20
C HIS A 221 11.07 -5.11 -7.97
N THR A 222 10.10 -5.87 -7.48
CA THR A 222 8.80 -6.02 -8.12
C THR A 222 7.78 -5.15 -7.41
N VAL A 223 7.07 -4.33 -8.18
CA VAL A 223 5.99 -3.48 -7.69
C VAL A 223 4.78 -3.73 -8.57
N LEU A 224 3.61 -3.90 -7.98
CA LEU A 224 2.35 -4.03 -8.70
C LEU A 224 1.43 -2.90 -8.28
N SER A 225 1.05 -2.03 -9.21
CA SER A 225 -0.04 -1.07 -9.04
C SER A 225 -1.25 -1.57 -9.80
N MET A 226 -2.41 -1.51 -9.16
CA MET A 226 -3.68 -1.89 -9.77
C MET A 226 -4.72 -0.81 -9.49
N ASP A 227 -5.55 -0.56 -10.50
CA ASP A 227 -6.74 0.27 -10.40
C ASP A 227 -7.96 -0.48 -11.00
N GLY A 228 -9.11 0.18 -11.06
CA GLY A 228 -10.32 -0.44 -11.60
C GLY A 228 -10.31 -0.67 -13.12
N LYS A 229 -9.33 -0.14 -13.86
CA LYS A 229 -9.25 -0.19 -15.33
C LYS A 229 -8.13 -1.11 -15.83
N GLY A 230 -7.03 -1.20 -15.08
CA GLY A 230 -5.89 -2.04 -15.42
C GLY A 230 -4.86 -2.15 -14.30
N PHE A 231 -3.66 -2.53 -14.69
CA PHE A 231 -2.53 -2.68 -13.80
C PHE A 231 -1.22 -2.27 -14.44
N GLN A 232 -0.23 -1.96 -13.60
CA GLN A 232 1.16 -1.76 -13.96
C GLN A 232 2.04 -2.62 -13.05
N LEU A 233 2.82 -3.50 -13.66
CA LEU A 233 3.80 -4.36 -13.00
C LEU A 233 5.20 -3.85 -13.36
N TRP A 234 5.91 -3.32 -12.38
CA TRP A 234 7.32 -2.97 -12.50
C TRP A 234 8.18 -4.15 -12.04
N GLU A 235 9.17 -4.52 -12.84
CA GLU A 235 10.25 -5.42 -12.43
C GLU A 235 11.59 -4.69 -12.66
N GLY A 236 12.09 -4.06 -11.60
CA GLY A 236 13.21 -3.13 -11.71
C GLY A 236 12.86 -1.91 -12.58
N LYS A 237 13.41 -1.85 -13.80
CA LYS A 237 13.16 -0.77 -14.77
C LYS A 237 12.14 -1.13 -15.85
N THR A 238 11.78 -2.39 -15.99
CA THR A 238 10.80 -2.81 -17.00
C THR A 238 9.40 -2.60 -16.46
N VAL A 239 8.51 -2.08 -17.30
CA VAL A 239 7.10 -1.86 -16.97
C VAL A 239 6.27 -2.71 -17.91
N LYS A 240 5.38 -3.53 -17.34
CA LYS A 240 4.32 -4.24 -18.06
C LYS A 240 3.00 -3.65 -17.61
N GLU A 241 2.21 -3.18 -18.55
CA GLU A 241 0.87 -2.66 -18.28
C GLU A 241 -0.17 -3.44 -19.06
N GLY A 242 -1.40 -3.46 -18.56
CA GLY A 242 -2.52 -4.13 -19.20
C GLY A 242 -3.84 -3.63 -18.68
N LYS A 243 -4.87 -3.59 -19.54
CA LYS A 243 -6.24 -3.28 -19.12
C LYS A 243 -6.98 -4.56 -18.79
N TRP A 244 -7.87 -4.54 -17.80
CA TRP A 244 -8.60 -5.74 -17.40
C TRP A 244 -9.48 -6.31 -18.52
N ALA A 245 -9.98 -5.45 -19.41
CA ALA A 245 -10.80 -5.81 -20.57
C ALA A 245 -10.04 -6.65 -21.62
N ASP A 246 -8.72 -6.53 -21.70
CA ASP A 246 -7.92 -7.24 -22.69
C ASP A 246 -7.77 -8.75 -22.35
N PHE A 247 -8.19 -9.16 -21.16
CA PHE A 247 -8.03 -10.51 -20.65
C PHE A 247 -9.39 -11.24 -20.59
N SER A 248 -9.35 -12.54 -20.86
CA SER A 248 -10.53 -13.41 -20.92
C SER A 248 -10.72 -14.24 -19.65
N ASP A 249 -9.63 -14.62 -19.00
CA ASP A 249 -9.67 -15.43 -17.78
C ASP A 249 -8.44 -15.23 -16.90
N VAL A 250 -8.52 -15.71 -15.66
CA VAL A 250 -7.44 -15.72 -14.69
C VAL A 250 -7.32 -17.08 -14.01
N ALA A 251 -6.09 -17.58 -13.88
CA ALA A 251 -5.79 -18.80 -13.14
C ALA A 251 -4.66 -18.59 -12.12
N ILE A 252 -4.67 -19.37 -11.05
CA ILE A 252 -3.52 -19.52 -10.17
C ILE A 252 -2.51 -20.41 -10.89
N TYR A 253 -1.33 -19.88 -11.16
CA TYR A 253 -0.25 -20.57 -11.84
C TYR A 253 0.96 -20.69 -10.92
N VAL A 254 1.52 -21.90 -10.83
CA VAL A 254 2.77 -22.14 -10.10
C VAL A 254 3.88 -22.26 -11.14
N THR A 255 4.86 -21.35 -11.07
CA THR A 255 5.98 -21.35 -12.01
C THR A 255 6.89 -22.57 -11.78
N PRO A 256 7.75 -22.94 -12.75
CA PRO A 256 8.75 -23.99 -12.55
C PRO A 256 9.69 -23.73 -11.35
N LYS A 257 9.86 -22.45 -10.98
CA LYS A 257 10.62 -22.02 -9.79
C LYS A 257 9.82 -22.08 -8.49
N ARG A 258 8.62 -22.69 -8.51
CA ARG A 258 7.66 -22.80 -7.40
C ARG A 258 7.15 -21.46 -6.88
N GLU A 259 7.18 -20.42 -7.72
CA GLU A 259 6.57 -19.13 -7.38
C GLU A 259 5.09 -19.17 -7.73
N THR A 260 4.24 -18.61 -6.87
CA THR A 260 2.82 -18.52 -7.16
C THR A 260 2.50 -17.19 -7.83
N CYS A 261 1.94 -17.27 -9.04
CA CYS A 261 1.51 -16.14 -9.85
C CYS A 261 0.02 -16.26 -10.17
N LEU A 262 -0.59 -15.13 -10.54
CA LEU A 262 -1.85 -15.15 -11.27
C LEU A 262 -1.55 -14.99 -12.75
N ARG A 263 -1.93 -15.98 -13.55
CA ARG A 263 -1.83 -15.91 -15.00
C ARG A 263 -3.10 -15.31 -15.57
N LEU A 264 -2.95 -14.18 -16.25
CA LEU A 264 -3.98 -13.54 -17.04
C LEU A 264 -3.90 -14.05 -18.48
N TYR A 265 -5.01 -14.54 -19.01
CA TYR A 265 -5.08 -15.07 -20.38
C TYR A 265 -5.67 -14.03 -21.33
N SER A 266 -4.92 -13.65 -22.36
CA SER A 266 -5.41 -12.80 -23.46
C SER A 266 -5.18 -13.48 -24.81
N LYS A 267 -5.83 -12.97 -25.86
CA LYS A 267 -5.60 -13.42 -27.25
C LYS A 267 -4.17 -13.15 -27.73
N ASN A 268 -3.52 -12.13 -27.17
CA ASN A 268 -2.19 -11.66 -27.58
C ASN A 268 -1.05 -12.25 -26.73
N GLY A 269 -1.37 -13.14 -25.77
CA GLY A 269 -0.41 -13.77 -24.88
C GLY A 269 -0.81 -13.73 -23.41
N ASN A 270 -0.04 -14.43 -22.58
CA ASN A 270 -0.32 -14.54 -21.15
C ASN A 270 0.57 -13.59 -20.34
N ILE A 271 0.00 -12.98 -19.30
CA ILE A 271 0.76 -12.16 -18.34
C ILE A 271 0.69 -12.81 -16.96
N ASP A 272 1.86 -13.03 -16.36
CA ASP A 272 1.97 -13.60 -15.01
C ASP A 272 2.21 -12.48 -13.99
N LEU A 273 1.28 -12.33 -13.04
CA LEU A 273 1.36 -11.41 -11.91
C LEU A 273 1.97 -12.13 -10.68
N PRO A 274 3.20 -11.79 -10.25
CA PRO A 274 3.92 -12.52 -9.20
C PRO A 274 3.44 -12.15 -7.80
N LEU A 275 2.39 -12.83 -7.32
CA LEU A 275 1.78 -12.56 -6.01
C LEU A 275 2.74 -12.72 -4.84
N SER A 276 3.58 -13.75 -4.87
CA SER A 276 4.53 -14.03 -3.79
C SER A 276 5.58 -12.94 -3.62
N ARG A 277 5.90 -12.19 -4.69
CA ARG A 277 6.90 -11.11 -4.68
C ARG A 277 6.30 -9.75 -4.35
N THR A 278 5.00 -9.57 -4.53
CA THR A 278 4.26 -8.34 -4.20
C THR A 278 3.62 -8.39 -2.81
N GLY A 279 3.72 -9.54 -2.13
CA GLY A 279 3.18 -9.74 -0.77
C GLY A 279 1.68 -9.93 -0.73
N LEU A 280 1.04 -10.14 -1.89
CA LEU A 280 -0.41 -10.25 -2.04
C LEU A 280 -0.93 -11.64 -1.64
N SER A 281 -2.13 -11.67 -1.06
CA SER A 281 -2.83 -12.91 -0.70
C SER A 281 -3.39 -13.62 -1.92
N ARG A 282 -3.07 -14.91 -2.08
CA ARG A 282 -3.47 -15.72 -3.25
C ARG A 282 -4.97 -15.74 -3.47
N LYS A 283 -5.73 -16.02 -2.41
CA LYS A 283 -7.18 -16.22 -2.49
C LYS A 283 -7.92 -14.91 -2.73
N GLU A 284 -7.58 -13.88 -1.96
CA GLU A 284 -8.22 -12.57 -2.03
C GLU A 284 -7.90 -11.89 -3.37
N THR A 285 -6.63 -11.85 -3.76
CA THR A 285 -6.24 -11.24 -5.04
C THR A 285 -6.83 -11.97 -6.24
N TYR A 286 -6.92 -13.31 -6.21
CA TYR A 286 -7.61 -14.07 -7.26
C TYR A 286 -9.08 -13.63 -7.39
N SER A 287 -9.80 -13.54 -6.27
CA SER A 287 -11.22 -13.16 -6.28
C SER A 287 -11.45 -11.74 -6.80
N ILE A 288 -10.55 -10.80 -6.44
CA ILE A 288 -10.59 -9.41 -6.88
C ILE A 288 -10.31 -9.32 -8.38
N ILE A 289 -9.20 -9.90 -8.85
CA ILE A 289 -8.80 -9.81 -10.25
C ILE A 289 -9.80 -10.54 -11.15
N LYS A 290 -10.32 -11.70 -10.74
CA LYS A 290 -11.36 -12.41 -11.51
C LYS A 290 -12.59 -11.55 -11.72
N ARG A 291 -12.99 -10.77 -10.70
CA ARG A 291 -14.11 -9.83 -10.80
C ARG A 291 -13.80 -8.68 -11.76
N LEU A 292 -12.56 -8.16 -11.74
CA LEU A 292 -12.13 -7.08 -12.64
C LEU A 292 -12.06 -7.53 -14.10
N VAL A 293 -11.50 -8.71 -14.38
CA VAL A 293 -11.42 -9.29 -15.73
C VAL A 293 -12.82 -9.52 -16.30
N LYS A 294 -13.71 -10.17 -15.53
CA LYS A 294 -15.10 -10.41 -15.96
C LYS A 294 -15.82 -9.11 -16.34
N ARG A 295 -15.60 -8.05 -15.57
CA ARG A 295 -16.21 -6.74 -15.82
C ARG A 295 -15.61 -6.01 -17.02
N GLY A 296 -14.30 -6.15 -17.25
CA GLY A 296 -13.64 -5.59 -18.42
C GLY A 296 -14.26 -6.11 -19.72
N VAL A 297 -14.59 -7.40 -19.75
CA VAL A 297 -15.26 -8.07 -20.89
C VAL A 297 -16.72 -7.65 -21.05
N GLU A 298 -17.42 -7.31 -19.96
CA GLU A 298 -18.83 -6.87 -19.99
C GLU A 298 -19.02 -5.37 -20.31
N ALA A 299 -17.95 -4.58 -20.35
CA ALA A 299 -17.99 -3.13 -20.56
C ALA A 299 -17.58 -2.69 -21.99
N GLU A 300 -17.18 -3.64 -22.85
CA GLU A 300 -17.07 -3.50 -24.31
C GLU A 300 -18.37 -3.93 -25.00
#